data_AF-A0A952U1Y5-F1
#
_entry.id   AF-A0A952U1Y5-F1
#
_cell.length_a   1.000
_cell.length_b   1.000
_cell.length_c   1.000
_cell.angle_alpha   90.00
_cell.angle_beta   90.00
_cell.angle_gamma   90.00
#
_symmetry.space_group_name_H-M   'P 1'
#
loop_
_entity.id
_entity.type
_entity.pdbx_description
1 polymer ?
#
loop_
_entity_poly.entity_id
_entity_poly.type
_entity_poly.pdbx_seq_one_letter_code
_entity_poly.pdbx_strand_id
1 'polypeptide(L)'
;MKKTKITSLLLASMAVLEVFTSSSFEASARGAGGGGHRFPGGSYAGAHCGFHNHYDNYGRWGGSRMYAPGAWGGWARPRNRWWNTGWGGWSEPYYGGPGAGYVPGSQPVDEEGTVYPAANYNVGALSLGAYAGHSASETVSAEIKKKPDIEPIRMKAVSTKSVYKLGPDTDVLETGNVAVRLNDDSFLIVDSKQTFVVDQKSGIPTIALYTDPLLLWNLSHELKRQSLGLKASMMSKIAAPKTYTIDQSSTGEEKSTTQKASETGSSSSSSKGTEVENMQWIIEQLDKAQAKLGDVPAQPPSKIPDPVPDCVELFASVWLLKDGSFILYKQQDGSLVYLNSHGTYSDRGKTARSVAYPDTFELAVYGYLKTLVNEYKPTVSKLTEDKEDTEWALSKLKEISDPEVDQLESQRRLAEAVARSERRLDVIQKQILVMPDEVDAAKKALAALDKS
;
A
#
# COMPACT_ATOMS: atom_id res chain seq x y z
N MET A 1 64.56 -2.60 11.23
CA MET A 1 64.58 -3.80 10.38
C MET A 1 63.94 -4.97 11.12
N LYS A 2 62.76 -5.42 10.67
CA LYS A 2 62.39 -6.83 10.44
C LYS A 2 60.90 -6.86 10.07
N LYS A 3 60.68 -6.91 8.76
CA LYS A 3 59.41 -7.20 8.09
C LYS A 3 59.30 -8.73 7.96
N THR A 4 58.13 -9.27 8.19
CA THR A 4 57.73 -10.64 7.78
C THR A 4 56.34 -10.47 7.17
N LYS A 5 56.21 -10.20 5.87
CA LYS A 5 56.03 -11.16 4.75
C LYS A 5 55.07 -12.30 5.08
N ILE A 6 53.82 -12.13 4.68
CA ILE A 6 52.95 -13.23 4.23
C ILE A 6 52.49 -12.87 2.81
N THR A 7 52.61 -13.86 1.95
CA THR A 7 52.50 -13.87 0.50
C THR A 7 51.15 -14.49 0.12
N SER A 8 50.37 -13.86 -0.77
CA SER A 8 49.42 -14.55 -1.67
C SER A 8 49.00 -13.56 -2.76
N LEU A 9 49.62 -13.66 -3.94
CA LEU A 9 49.06 -14.26 -5.16
C LEU A 9 48.14 -13.30 -5.92
N LEU A 10 48.77 -12.55 -6.82
CA LEU A 10 48.14 -11.70 -7.82
C LEU A 10 48.97 -11.88 -9.09
N LEU A 11 48.51 -12.71 -10.03
CA LEU A 11 48.92 -12.74 -11.45
C LEU A 11 48.19 -13.87 -12.19
N ALA A 12 47.06 -13.51 -12.80
CA ALA A 12 46.61 -14.10 -14.06
C ALA A 12 45.83 -12.99 -14.80
N SER A 13 46.60 -12.14 -15.47
CA SER A 13 46.12 -11.08 -16.36
C SER A 13 45.60 -11.67 -17.67
N MET A 14 44.43 -11.17 -18.08
CA MET A 14 44.08 -10.66 -19.41
C MET A 14 44.87 -11.17 -20.63
N ALA A 15 44.16 -11.76 -21.61
CA ALA A 15 44.25 -11.40 -23.03
C ALA A 15 43.20 -12.15 -23.88
N VAL A 16 42.97 -11.62 -25.08
CA VAL A 16 42.17 -12.10 -26.24
C VAL A 16 40.73 -11.57 -26.28
N LEU A 17 40.47 -10.36 -26.80
CA LEU A 17 40.49 -9.82 -28.19
C LEU A 17 39.22 -10.15 -29.02
N GLU A 18 38.65 -9.07 -29.58
CA GLU A 18 37.44 -8.88 -30.36
C GLU A 18 37.36 -9.69 -31.67
N VAL A 19 36.13 -10.02 -32.13
CA VAL A 19 35.70 -10.04 -33.55
C VAL A 19 34.16 -9.92 -33.64
N PHE A 20 33.70 -8.90 -34.42
CA PHE A 20 32.51 -8.77 -35.32
C PHE A 20 31.27 -9.69 -35.16
N THR A 21 30.01 -9.30 -35.40
CA THR A 21 29.45 -8.58 -36.57
C THR A 21 28.08 -7.93 -36.26
N SER A 22 27.78 -6.91 -37.07
CA SER A 22 26.48 -6.32 -37.38
C SER A 22 25.54 -7.22 -38.22
N SER A 23 24.28 -6.77 -38.31
CA SER A 23 23.35 -6.82 -39.45
C SER A 23 22.43 -8.05 -39.67
N SER A 24 21.14 -7.80 -39.39
CA SER A 24 19.96 -7.90 -40.29
C SER A 24 19.48 -9.22 -40.93
N PHE A 25 18.15 -9.35 -40.86
CA PHE A 25 17.19 -9.81 -41.89
C PHE A 25 16.80 -11.30 -42.02
N GLU A 26 15.46 -11.46 -42.06
CA GLU A 26 14.62 -12.42 -42.79
C GLU A 26 14.38 -13.89 -42.33
N ALA A 27 13.09 -14.09 -41.99
CA ALA A 27 12.12 -14.96 -42.66
C ALA A 27 11.99 -16.47 -42.34
N SER A 28 10.76 -16.78 -41.90
CA SER A 28 9.86 -17.82 -42.43
C SER A 28 10.02 -19.28 -41.99
N ALA A 29 8.98 -19.78 -41.31
CA ALA A 29 8.16 -20.95 -41.71
C ALA A 29 7.17 -21.25 -40.56
N ARG A 30 5.86 -20.99 -40.73
CA ARG A 30 4.80 -21.85 -41.33
C ARG A 30 4.23 -22.93 -40.41
N GLY A 31 2.91 -22.88 -40.27
CA GLY A 31 2.01 -23.88 -39.68
C GLY A 31 0.78 -23.16 -39.10
N ALA A 32 -0.15 -22.60 -39.88
CA ALA A 32 -1.12 -23.21 -40.81
C ALA A 32 -2.15 -24.14 -40.14
N GLY A 33 -3.42 -23.71 -40.16
CA GLY A 33 -4.64 -24.50 -39.96
C GLY A 33 -5.44 -24.09 -38.71
N GLY A 34 -6.67 -23.61 -38.77
CA GLY A 34 -7.63 -23.44 -39.86
C GLY A 34 -9.06 -23.34 -39.27
N GLY A 35 -9.94 -22.61 -39.95
CA GLY A 35 -11.39 -22.57 -39.72
C GLY A 35 -11.84 -21.51 -38.71
N GLY A 36 -12.52 -20.40 -39.05
CA GLY A 36 -13.30 -20.09 -40.24
C GLY A 36 -14.78 -20.06 -39.88
N HIS A 37 -15.32 -18.90 -39.52
CA HIS A 37 -16.71 -18.51 -39.82
C HIS A 37 -16.79 -16.98 -39.95
N ARG A 38 -17.04 -16.54 -41.20
CA ARG A 38 -17.49 -15.20 -41.57
C ARG A 38 -19.01 -15.23 -41.68
N PHE A 39 -19.66 -14.18 -41.20
CA PHE A 39 -20.92 -13.64 -41.74
C PHE A 39 -20.96 -12.11 -41.48
N PRO A 40 -21.76 -11.35 -42.24
CA PRO A 40 -21.26 -10.23 -43.03
C PRO A 40 -21.60 -8.86 -42.43
N GLY A 41 -20.98 -7.84 -43.02
CA GLY A 41 -21.14 -6.44 -42.64
C GLY A 41 -22.54 -5.87 -42.83
N GLY A 42 -22.76 -4.78 -42.10
CA GLY A 42 -23.82 -3.83 -42.33
C GLY A 42 -23.28 -2.45 -41.96
N SER A 43 -22.93 -1.67 -42.98
CA SER A 43 -22.70 -0.24 -42.86
C SER A 43 -24.04 0.44 -42.57
N TYR A 44 -24.15 1.12 -41.43
CA TYR A 44 -25.11 2.20 -41.26
C TYR A 44 -24.40 3.38 -40.61
N ALA A 45 -24.13 4.39 -41.44
CA ALA A 45 -24.04 5.76 -40.98
C ALA A 45 -25.43 6.16 -40.48
N GLY A 46 -25.52 6.48 -39.19
CA GLY A 46 -26.72 6.97 -38.55
C GLY A 46 -26.30 7.94 -37.44
N ALA A 47 -26.22 9.22 -37.80
CA ALA A 47 -26.17 10.28 -36.81
C ALA A 47 -27.46 10.24 -35.99
N HIS A 48 -27.36 9.88 -34.72
CA HIS A 48 -28.41 10.08 -33.73
C HIS A 48 -27.79 10.78 -32.52
N CYS A 49 -27.89 12.10 -32.54
CA CYS A 49 -27.95 12.93 -31.34
C CYS A 49 -29.22 12.55 -30.58
N GLY A 50 -29.05 11.91 -29.43
CA GLY A 50 -30.15 11.50 -28.56
C GLY A 50 -29.67 11.41 -27.12
N PHE A 51 -29.73 12.52 -26.40
CA PHE A 51 -29.56 12.58 -24.95
C PHE A 51 -30.53 11.60 -24.28
N HIS A 52 -30.00 10.57 -23.62
CA HIS A 52 -30.75 9.74 -22.67
C HIS A 52 -30.06 9.83 -21.31
N ASN A 53 -30.72 10.57 -20.41
CA ASN A 53 -30.45 10.53 -18.99
C ASN A 53 -30.81 9.13 -18.47
N HIS A 54 -29.82 8.33 -18.07
CA HIS A 54 -30.05 7.07 -17.38
C HIS A 54 -30.30 7.32 -15.88
N TYR A 55 -31.56 7.52 -15.53
CA TYR A 55 -32.09 7.12 -14.23
C TYR A 55 -32.67 5.71 -14.39
N ASP A 56 -32.21 4.73 -13.62
CA ASP A 56 -33.03 3.53 -13.42
C ASP A 56 -34.09 3.81 -12.35
N ASN A 57 -35.25 3.15 -12.45
CA ASN A 57 -36.37 3.27 -11.51
C ASN A 57 -36.05 2.75 -10.08
N TYR A 58 -34.78 2.50 -9.76
CA TYR A 58 -34.30 2.00 -8.47
C TYR A 58 -33.40 2.99 -7.73
N GLY A 59 -33.22 4.21 -8.23
CA GLY A 59 -32.42 5.24 -7.57
C GLY A 59 -30.94 4.87 -7.46
N ARG A 60 -30.42 4.04 -8.37
CA ARG A 60 -28.99 3.72 -8.44
C ARG A 60 -28.35 4.55 -9.54
N TRP A 61 -27.17 5.09 -9.25
CA TRP A 61 -26.33 5.68 -10.27
C TRP A 61 -25.87 4.57 -11.22
N GLY A 62 -26.14 4.75 -12.51
CA GLY A 62 -25.67 3.87 -13.57
C GLY A 62 -24.15 3.73 -13.51
N GLY A 63 -23.69 2.49 -13.35
CA GLY A 63 -22.28 2.16 -13.36
C GLY A 63 -21.68 2.39 -14.74
N SER A 64 -20.71 3.30 -14.83
CA SER A 64 -19.72 3.29 -15.90
C SER A 64 -18.84 2.06 -15.68
N ARG A 65 -19.21 0.95 -16.33
CA ARG A 65 -18.35 -0.21 -16.48
C ARG A 65 -17.15 0.18 -17.35
N MET A 66 -16.04 0.60 -16.74
CA MET A 66 -14.73 0.59 -17.40
C MET A 66 -14.26 -0.87 -17.48
N TYR A 67 -14.80 -1.63 -18.44
CA TYR A 67 -14.19 -2.88 -18.88
C TYR A 67 -12.99 -2.54 -19.77
N ALA A 68 -11.80 -2.43 -19.18
CA ALA A 68 -10.54 -2.66 -19.86
C ALA A 68 -10.00 -4.03 -19.39
N PRO A 69 -10.25 -5.12 -20.14
CA PRO A 69 -9.67 -6.42 -19.81
C PRO A 69 -8.18 -6.40 -20.17
N GLY A 70 -7.31 -6.06 -19.22
CA GLY A 70 -5.86 -6.17 -19.41
C GLY A 70 -4.95 -5.30 -18.54
N ALA A 71 -5.45 -4.26 -17.87
CA ALA A 71 -4.63 -3.43 -16.99
C ALA A 71 -4.69 -3.97 -15.56
N TRP A 72 -3.73 -4.83 -15.21
CA TRP A 72 -3.54 -5.25 -13.83
C TRP A 72 -3.12 -4.02 -13.01
N GLY A 73 -4.09 -3.49 -12.27
CA GLY A 73 -4.04 -2.24 -11.54
C GLY A 73 -2.90 -2.21 -10.53
N GLY A 74 -1.84 -1.52 -10.89
CA GLY A 74 -1.09 -0.83 -9.87
C GLY A 74 -1.92 0.39 -9.46
N TRP A 75 -1.92 0.73 -8.17
CA TRP A 75 -2.35 2.02 -7.64
C TRP A 75 -1.15 2.97 -7.52
N ALA A 76 -1.24 4.20 -8.04
CA ALA A 76 -0.09 5.09 -8.13
C ALA A 76 0.42 5.37 -6.72
N ARG A 77 1.67 4.99 -6.44
CA ARG A 77 2.23 4.94 -5.09
C ARG A 77 2.51 6.37 -4.63
N PRO A 78 1.82 6.90 -3.60
CA PRO A 78 2.21 8.16 -3.02
C PRO A 78 3.41 7.91 -2.08
N ARG A 79 4.62 7.75 -2.64
CA ARG A 79 5.79 7.31 -1.86
C ARG A 79 6.33 8.34 -0.88
N ASN A 80 6.04 9.62 -1.10
CA ASN A 80 6.37 10.65 -0.14
C ASN A 80 5.11 11.19 0.45
N ARG A 81 5.13 11.26 1.77
CA ARG A 81 4.14 12.02 2.52
C ARG A 81 2.72 11.48 2.31
N TRP A 82 2.53 10.17 2.08
CA TRP A 82 1.17 9.58 2.09
C TRP A 82 0.41 9.87 3.39
N TRP A 83 1.12 10.10 4.49
CA TRP A 83 0.56 10.67 5.73
C TRP A 83 0.56 12.22 5.76
N ASN A 84 1.53 12.90 5.14
CA ASN A 84 1.69 14.35 5.25
C ASN A 84 0.74 15.18 4.35
N THR A 85 0.14 14.62 3.30
CA THR A 85 -0.75 15.35 2.36
C THR A 85 -2.25 15.07 2.55
N GLY A 86 -2.62 14.34 3.60
CA GLY A 86 -4.00 13.93 3.85
C GLY A 86 -4.45 12.81 2.90
N TRP A 87 -5.25 11.87 3.43
CA TRP A 87 -5.79 10.69 2.73
C TRP A 87 -6.88 11.03 1.70
N GLY A 88 -6.80 12.20 1.05
CA GLY A 88 -7.88 12.78 0.25
C GLY A 88 -8.10 12.16 -1.13
N GLY A 89 -7.47 11.03 -1.44
CA GLY A 89 -7.48 10.39 -2.76
C GLY A 89 -8.24 9.07 -2.88
N TRP A 90 -8.83 8.56 -1.80
CA TRP A 90 -9.58 7.30 -1.87
C TRP A 90 -10.93 7.52 -2.56
N SER A 91 -11.24 6.61 -3.49
CA SER A 91 -12.51 6.54 -4.22
C SER A 91 -13.69 6.57 -3.24
N GLU A 92 -14.84 7.07 -3.69
CA GLU A 92 -16.08 6.71 -3.00
C GLU A 92 -16.14 5.18 -2.95
N PRO A 93 -16.43 4.59 -1.79
CA PRO A 93 -16.51 3.15 -1.67
C PRO A 93 -17.47 2.59 -2.72
N TYR A 94 -16.93 1.80 -3.64
CA TYR A 94 -17.71 1.15 -4.68
C TYR A 94 -18.51 0.00 -4.07
N TYR A 95 -19.67 0.29 -3.49
CA TYR A 95 -20.54 -0.70 -2.83
C TYR A 95 -21.29 -1.65 -3.79
N GLY A 96 -20.83 -1.78 -5.04
CA GLY A 96 -21.46 -2.55 -6.10
C GLY A 96 -20.62 -3.72 -6.63
N GLY A 97 -19.45 -3.99 -6.06
CA GLY A 97 -18.56 -5.07 -6.49
C GLY A 97 -19.26 -6.43 -6.46
N PRO A 98 -19.09 -7.29 -7.48
CA PRO A 98 -19.61 -8.64 -7.44
C PRO A 98 -18.96 -9.35 -6.25
N GLY A 99 -19.79 -9.80 -5.30
CA GLY A 99 -19.35 -10.56 -4.13
C GLY A 99 -18.62 -11.83 -4.56
N ALA A 100 -17.32 -11.72 -4.74
CA ALA A 100 -16.44 -12.87 -4.80
C ALA A 100 -16.51 -13.53 -3.43
N GLY A 101 -16.74 -14.85 -3.40
CA GLY A 101 -16.90 -15.64 -2.19
C GLY A 101 -15.65 -15.60 -1.31
N TYR A 102 -15.51 -14.53 -0.55
CA TYR A 102 -14.44 -14.36 0.42
C TYR A 102 -14.62 -15.41 1.52
N VAL A 103 -13.59 -16.20 1.75
CA VAL A 103 -13.50 -17.08 2.91
C VAL A 103 -12.71 -16.35 3.97
N PRO A 104 -13.32 -16.01 5.12
CA PRO A 104 -12.68 -15.21 6.15
C PRO A 104 -11.38 -15.86 6.62
N GLY A 105 -10.32 -15.04 6.75
CA GLY A 105 -9.01 -15.47 7.25
C GLY A 105 -8.08 -16.16 6.23
N SER A 106 -8.49 -16.31 4.96
CA SER A 106 -7.63 -16.93 3.93
C SER A 106 -6.74 -15.92 3.21
N GLN A 107 -7.27 -14.73 2.91
CA GLN A 107 -6.60 -13.69 2.13
C GLN A 107 -6.98 -12.31 2.69
N PRO A 108 -6.10 -11.31 2.61
CA PRO A 108 -6.47 -9.93 2.90
C PRO A 108 -7.35 -9.35 1.79
N VAL A 109 -8.29 -8.52 2.19
CA VAL A 109 -9.13 -7.72 1.29
C VAL A 109 -8.97 -6.23 1.58
N ASP A 110 -9.29 -5.38 0.62
CA ASP A 110 -9.41 -3.94 0.82
C ASP A 110 -10.88 -3.51 1.00
N GLU A 111 -11.13 -2.20 1.02
CA GLU A 111 -12.47 -1.63 1.14
C GLU A 111 -13.38 -1.90 -0.06
N GLU A 112 -12.80 -2.22 -1.22
CA GLU A 112 -13.52 -2.55 -2.45
C GLU A 112 -13.85 -4.06 -2.53
N GLY A 113 -13.36 -4.85 -1.57
CA GLY A 113 -13.48 -6.30 -1.56
C GLY A 113 -12.48 -6.99 -2.51
N THR A 114 -11.49 -6.26 -3.01
CA THR A 114 -10.41 -6.83 -3.83
C THR A 114 -9.57 -7.74 -2.98
N VAL A 115 -9.40 -8.99 -3.43
CA VAL A 115 -8.62 -10.00 -2.72
C VAL A 115 -7.15 -9.91 -3.11
N TYR A 116 -6.27 -9.88 -2.12
CA TYR A 116 -4.83 -9.81 -2.30
C TYR A 116 -4.14 -11.11 -1.85
N PRO A 117 -2.96 -11.44 -2.39
CA PRO A 117 -2.12 -12.49 -1.82
C PRO A 117 -1.81 -12.19 -0.36
N ALA A 118 -2.01 -13.17 0.52
CA ALA A 118 -1.70 -13.02 1.94
C ALA A 118 -0.21 -12.80 2.15
N ALA A 119 0.15 -11.60 2.64
CA ALA A 119 1.48 -11.34 3.14
C ALA A 119 1.61 -11.99 4.53
N ASN A 120 2.68 -12.76 4.73
CA ASN A 120 3.07 -13.27 6.03
C ASN A 120 4.09 -12.30 6.62
N TYR A 121 3.89 -11.92 7.88
CA TYR A 121 4.77 -11.04 8.63
C TYR A 121 5.36 -11.83 9.79
N ASN A 122 6.68 -11.93 9.84
CA ASN A 122 7.33 -12.45 11.04
C ASN A 122 7.39 -11.29 12.02
N VAL A 123 6.62 -11.38 13.10
CA VAL A 123 6.65 -10.39 14.17
C VAL A 123 7.17 -11.14 15.39
N GLY A 124 8.33 -10.73 15.90
CA GLY A 124 8.81 -11.19 17.21
C GLY A 124 7.67 -11.10 18.22
N ALA A 125 7.66 -11.97 19.23
CA ALA A 125 6.81 -11.77 20.41
C ALA A 125 7.27 -10.48 21.12
N LEU A 126 6.94 -9.35 20.51
CA LEU A 126 7.17 -8.02 21.00
C LEU A 126 6.22 -7.89 22.17
N SER A 127 6.68 -8.31 23.35
CA SER A 127 6.39 -7.50 24.50
C SER A 127 7.00 -6.13 24.19
N LEU A 128 6.23 -5.25 23.54
CA LEU A 128 6.66 -3.88 23.23
C LEU A 128 7.17 -3.15 24.50
N GLY A 129 6.73 -3.59 25.68
CA GLY A 129 7.23 -3.14 26.98
C GLY A 129 8.66 -3.59 27.30
N ALA A 130 9.13 -4.74 26.79
CA ALA A 130 10.49 -5.24 27.05
C ALA A 130 11.55 -4.53 26.21
N TYR A 131 11.22 -4.10 24.97
CA TYR A 131 12.18 -3.40 24.11
C TYR A 131 12.45 -1.97 24.59
N ALA A 132 11.46 -1.32 25.22
CA ALA A 132 11.60 0.02 25.80
C ALA A 132 12.69 0.12 26.89
N GLY A 133 13.03 -0.99 27.56
CA GLY A 133 14.12 -1.07 28.54
C GLY A 133 15.45 -1.59 27.98
N HIS A 134 15.49 -2.00 26.71
CA HIS A 134 16.63 -2.67 26.08
C HIS A 134 17.11 -1.94 24.82
N SER A 135 16.97 -0.62 24.78
CA SER A 135 17.81 0.20 23.90
C SER A 135 19.27 0.01 24.33
N ALA A 136 19.92 -0.99 23.74
CA ALA A 136 21.36 -1.11 23.53
C ALA A 136 22.26 -0.57 24.66
N SER A 137 22.03 -1.00 25.90
CA SER A 137 23.04 -0.86 26.93
C SER A 137 24.17 -1.85 26.60
N GLU A 138 25.29 -1.36 26.07
CA GLU A 138 26.53 -2.13 25.83
C GLU A 138 26.93 -3.01 27.02
N THR A 139 26.49 -2.64 28.23
CA THR A 139 26.67 -3.40 29.47
C THR A 139 26.10 -4.81 29.38
N VAL A 140 24.97 -5.05 28.71
CA VAL A 140 24.40 -6.40 28.61
C VAL A 140 25.26 -7.29 27.70
N SER A 141 25.78 -6.77 26.58
CA SER A 141 26.71 -7.52 25.73
C SER A 141 28.07 -7.77 26.39
N ALA A 142 28.54 -6.86 27.25
CA ALA A 142 29.79 -7.03 28.02
C ALA A 142 29.61 -7.96 29.24
N GLU A 143 28.44 -7.97 29.86
CA GLU A 143 28.13 -8.78 31.04
C GLU A 143 27.68 -10.20 30.67
N ILE A 144 26.98 -10.38 29.53
CA ILE A 144 26.75 -11.69 28.91
C ILE A 144 28.07 -12.37 28.54
N LYS A 145 29.09 -11.63 28.11
CA LYS A 145 30.44 -12.20 27.88
C LYS A 145 31.08 -12.78 29.16
N LYS A 146 30.62 -12.42 30.37
CA LYS A 146 31.14 -12.96 31.64
C LYS A 146 30.34 -14.14 32.20
N LYS A 147 29.15 -14.43 31.68
CA LYS A 147 28.35 -15.61 32.07
C LYS A 147 28.10 -16.48 30.84
N PRO A 148 28.93 -17.52 30.59
CA PRO A 148 28.84 -18.35 29.39
C PRO A 148 27.53 -19.17 29.25
N ASP A 149 26.66 -19.21 30.27
CA ASP A 149 25.47 -20.08 30.28
C ASP A 149 24.12 -19.36 30.22
N ILE A 150 24.08 -18.04 29.94
CA ILE A 150 22.80 -17.39 29.65
C ILE A 150 22.52 -17.63 28.16
N GLU A 151 21.74 -18.67 27.85
CA GLU A 151 21.20 -18.81 26.51
C GLU A 151 20.50 -17.49 26.14
N PRO A 152 20.90 -16.83 25.04
CA PRO A 152 20.25 -15.60 24.62
C PRO A 152 18.77 -15.93 24.48
N ILE A 153 17.90 -15.16 25.13
CA ILE A 153 16.45 -15.33 25.04
C ILE A 153 16.10 -15.19 23.56
N ARG A 154 16.01 -16.31 22.85
CA ARG A 154 15.64 -16.36 21.45
C ARG A 154 14.15 -16.06 21.42
N MET A 155 13.80 -14.80 21.22
CA MET A 155 12.42 -14.44 20.94
C MET A 155 12.01 -15.19 19.69
N LYS A 156 11.12 -16.18 19.85
CA LYS A 156 10.59 -16.92 18.71
C LYS A 156 9.69 -15.97 17.93
N ALA A 157 10.06 -15.68 16.69
CA ALA A 157 9.20 -14.94 15.79
C ALA A 157 7.88 -15.69 15.62
N VAL A 158 6.77 -14.97 15.76
CA VAL A 158 5.44 -15.47 15.47
C VAL A 158 5.08 -14.97 14.08
N SER A 159 4.92 -15.89 13.14
CA SER A 159 4.41 -15.54 11.82
C SER A 159 2.92 -15.21 11.96
N THR A 160 2.53 -14.01 11.54
CA THR A 160 1.15 -13.53 11.51
C THR A 160 0.79 -13.14 10.08
N LYS A 161 -0.46 -13.36 9.68
CA LYS A 161 -0.93 -12.98 8.35
C LYS A 161 -1.50 -11.56 8.35
N SER A 162 -1.45 -10.92 7.17
CA SER A 162 -2.33 -9.80 6.87
C SER A 162 -3.77 -10.29 6.74
N VAL A 163 -4.69 -9.64 7.46
CA VAL A 163 -6.13 -9.88 7.39
C VAL A 163 -6.84 -8.88 6.51
N TYR A 164 -6.24 -7.71 6.31
CA TYR A 164 -6.90 -6.60 5.65
C TYR A 164 -5.86 -5.60 5.10
N LYS A 165 -6.11 -5.12 3.88
CA LYS A 165 -5.30 -4.13 3.18
C LYS A 165 -5.88 -2.74 3.43
N LEU A 166 -5.25 -2.00 4.35
CA LEU A 166 -5.62 -0.61 4.60
C LEU A 166 -5.18 0.30 3.44
N GLY A 167 -4.07 -0.06 2.79
CA GLY A 167 -3.59 0.56 1.56
C GLY A 167 -2.58 -0.33 0.85
N PRO A 168 -1.94 0.14 -0.24
CA PRO A 168 -1.06 -0.69 -1.06
C PRO A 168 0.08 -1.34 -0.25
N ASP A 169 0.68 -0.53 0.62
CA ASP A 169 1.82 -0.90 1.46
C ASP A 169 1.44 -0.99 2.94
N THR A 170 0.15 -0.95 3.28
CA THR A 170 -0.31 -0.97 4.68
C THR A 170 -1.27 -2.11 4.93
N ASP A 171 -0.88 -2.98 5.84
CA ASP A 171 -1.60 -4.18 6.21
C ASP A 171 -2.03 -4.11 7.68
N VAL A 172 -3.25 -4.55 7.95
CA VAL A 172 -3.69 -4.90 9.30
C VAL A 172 -3.39 -6.39 9.50
N LEU A 173 -2.71 -6.71 10.59
CA LEU A 173 -2.33 -8.09 10.92
C LEU A 173 -3.40 -8.74 11.81
N GLU A 174 -3.47 -10.07 11.84
CA GLU A 174 -4.35 -10.83 12.75
C GLU A 174 -4.18 -10.42 14.24
N THR A 175 -2.98 -9.98 14.59
CA THR A 175 -2.63 -9.48 15.93
C THR A 175 -3.18 -8.09 16.25
N GLY A 176 -3.83 -7.42 15.30
CA GLY A 176 -4.25 -6.01 15.37
C GLY A 176 -3.11 -5.01 15.22
N ASN A 177 -1.88 -5.46 14.95
CA ASN A 177 -0.83 -4.51 14.57
C ASN A 177 -1.08 -3.95 13.18
N VAL A 178 -0.64 -2.73 12.93
CA VAL A 178 -0.56 -2.16 11.59
C VAL A 178 0.88 -2.27 11.10
N ALA A 179 1.07 -2.95 9.98
CA ALA A 179 2.34 -3.09 9.29
C ALA A 179 2.40 -2.17 8.07
N VAL A 180 3.48 -1.40 7.94
CA VAL A 180 3.76 -0.60 6.74
C VAL A 180 4.99 -1.18 6.04
N ARG A 181 4.83 -1.75 4.85
CA ARG A 181 5.94 -2.32 4.10
C ARG A 181 6.92 -1.22 3.67
N LEU A 182 8.21 -1.45 3.91
CA LEU A 182 9.27 -0.61 3.37
C LEU A 182 9.82 -1.23 2.08
N ASN A 183 10.12 -2.52 2.13
CA ASN A 183 10.54 -3.34 1.00
C ASN A 183 10.15 -4.80 1.26
N ASP A 184 10.67 -5.74 0.47
CA ASP A 184 10.36 -7.16 0.62
C ASP A 184 11.01 -7.80 1.86
N ASP A 185 12.07 -7.18 2.39
CA ASP A 185 12.84 -7.68 3.51
C ASP A 185 12.58 -6.91 4.82
N SER A 186 11.77 -5.85 4.81
CA SER A 186 11.51 -5.04 6.01
C SER A 186 10.20 -4.27 5.98
N PHE A 187 9.66 -4.01 7.16
CA PHE A 187 8.42 -3.27 7.37
C PHE A 187 8.46 -2.50 8.70
N LEU A 188 7.55 -1.54 8.85
CA LEU A 188 7.30 -0.82 10.09
C LEU A 188 6.17 -1.50 10.86
N ILE A 189 6.30 -1.64 12.18
CA ILE A 189 5.17 -1.83 13.09
C ILE A 189 4.92 -0.51 13.80
N VAL A 190 3.71 0.03 13.64
CA VAL A 190 3.33 1.32 14.23
C VAL A 190 2.61 1.10 15.56
N ASP A 191 3.08 1.77 16.60
CA ASP A 191 2.49 1.81 17.94
C ASP A 191 2.47 3.27 18.45
N SER A 192 1.59 3.60 19.39
CA SER A 192 1.48 4.98 19.93
C SER A 192 2.78 5.47 20.55
N LYS A 193 3.61 4.58 21.11
CA LYS A 193 4.81 4.97 21.84
C LYS A 193 6.06 5.00 20.97
N GLN A 194 6.18 4.03 20.07
CA GLN A 194 7.34 3.88 19.19
C GLN A 194 6.98 3.14 17.91
N THR A 195 7.69 3.43 16.84
CA THR A 195 7.58 2.69 15.57
C THR A 195 8.80 1.81 15.43
N PHE A 196 8.61 0.52 15.15
CA PHE A 196 9.72 -0.39 14.93
C PHE A 196 9.96 -0.62 13.46
N VAL A 197 11.22 -0.57 13.03
CA VAL A 197 11.62 -1.21 11.77
C VAL A 197 11.91 -2.67 12.09
N VAL A 198 11.30 -3.58 11.36
CA VAL A 198 11.39 -5.03 11.59
C VAL A 198 11.95 -5.70 10.34
N ASP A 199 12.94 -6.57 10.54
CA ASP A 199 13.44 -7.45 9.48
C ASP A 199 12.41 -8.57 9.23
N GLN A 200 11.97 -8.70 7.99
CA GLN A 200 10.88 -9.59 7.58
C GLN A 200 11.24 -11.07 7.75
N LYS A 201 12.51 -11.45 7.60
CA LYS A 201 12.93 -12.85 7.70
C LYS A 201 13.00 -13.32 9.15
N SER A 202 13.65 -12.55 10.01
CA SER A 202 13.85 -12.87 11.41
C SER A 202 12.69 -12.46 12.30
N GLY A 203 11.90 -11.47 11.89
CA GLY A 203 10.89 -10.80 12.71
C GLY A 203 11.45 -10.01 13.89
N ILE A 204 12.76 -9.78 13.91
CA ILE A 204 13.44 -9.05 14.98
C ILE A 204 13.41 -7.55 14.63
N PRO A 205 13.01 -6.67 15.57
CA PRO A 205 13.14 -5.24 15.37
C PRO A 205 14.61 -4.85 15.17
N THR A 206 14.91 -4.15 14.10
CA THR A 206 16.25 -3.63 13.81
C THR A 206 16.49 -2.31 14.54
N ILE A 207 15.46 -1.47 14.66
CA ILE A 207 15.52 -0.21 15.40
C ILE A 207 14.14 0.22 15.92
N ALA A 208 14.14 0.94 17.04
CA ALA A 208 12.98 1.65 17.58
C ALA A 208 13.08 3.15 17.27
N LEU A 209 12.08 3.66 16.55
CA LEU A 209 11.97 5.04 16.10
C LEU A 209 10.93 5.79 16.93
N TYR A 210 11.06 7.12 16.94
CA TYR A 210 9.99 8.00 17.37
C TYR A 210 8.73 7.76 16.53
N THR A 211 7.57 7.58 17.17
CA THR A 211 6.29 7.54 16.44
C THR A 211 5.95 8.94 15.96
N ASP A 212 5.92 9.13 14.64
CA ASP A 212 5.39 10.37 14.06
C ASP A 212 3.90 10.51 14.42
N PRO A 213 3.50 11.55 15.19
CA PRO A 213 2.11 11.79 15.57
C PRO A 213 1.20 11.93 14.34
N LEU A 214 1.73 12.44 13.23
CA LEU A 214 0.95 12.59 12.01
C LEU A 214 0.69 11.25 11.36
N LEU A 215 1.69 10.35 11.29
CA LEU A 215 1.47 8.97 10.85
C LEU A 215 0.40 8.28 11.71
N LEU A 216 0.49 8.42 13.03
CA LEU A 216 -0.45 7.81 13.97
C LEU A 216 -1.88 8.34 13.76
N TRP A 217 -2.04 9.66 13.66
CA TRP A 217 -3.32 10.30 13.39
C TRP A 217 -3.98 9.80 12.12
N ASN A 218 -3.18 9.72 11.06
CA ASN A 218 -3.59 9.27 9.73
C ASN A 218 -4.04 7.82 9.70
N LEU A 219 -3.25 6.90 10.25
CA LEU A 219 -3.60 5.48 10.32
C LEU A 219 -4.90 5.28 11.11
N SER A 220 -5.04 5.96 12.23
CA SER A 220 -6.25 5.92 13.04
C SER A 220 -7.48 6.45 12.29
N HIS A 221 -7.35 7.59 11.61
CA HIS A 221 -8.44 8.13 10.82
C HIS A 221 -8.84 7.18 9.68
N GLU A 222 -7.88 6.53 9.05
CA GLU A 222 -8.15 5.60 7.96
C GLU A 222 -8.82 4.32 8.45
N LEU A 223 -8.31 3.69 9.51
CA LEU A 223 -8.94 2.54 10.16
C LEU A 223 -10.40 2.84 10.53
N LYS A 224 -10.64 4.01 11.13
CA LYS A 224 -11.98 4.46 11.49
C LYS A 224 -12.85 4.71 10.27
N ARG A 225 -12.33 5.36 9.22
CA ARG A 225 -13.05 5.63 7.97
C ARG A 225 -13.52 4.32 7.35
N GLN A 226 -12.61 3.36 7.17
CA GLN A 226 -12.92 2.07 6.53
C GLN A 226 -13.84 1.20 7.40
N SER A 227 -13.66 1.18 8.73
CA SER A 227 -14.57 0.51 9.67
C SER A 227 -16.00 1.07 9.58
N LEU A 228 -16.16 2.39 9.53
CA LEU A 228 -17.47 3.03 9.37
C LEU A 228 -18.09 2.77 7.99
N GLY A 229 -17.28 2.76 6.93
CA GLY A 229 -17.71 2.40 5.59
C GLY A 229 -18.31 0.99 5.55
N LEU A 230 -17.57 0.01 6.07
CA LEU A 230 -18.03 -1.38 6.16
C LEU A 230 -19.28 -1.53 7.03
N LYS A 231 -19.37 -0.81 8.16
CA LYS A 231 -20.58 -0.80 9.00
C LYS A 231 -21.80 -0.30 8.22
N ALA A 232 -21.65 0.76 7.43
CA ALA A 232 -22.72 1.27 6.58
C ALA A 232 -23.12 0.26 5.48
N SER A 233 -22.16 -0.39 4.82
CA SER A 233 -22.43 -1.44 3.83
C SER A 233 -23.18 -2.61 4.44
N MET A 234 -22.73 -3.06 5.62
CA MET A 234 -23.33 -4.16 6.35
C MET A 234 -24.79 -3.86 6.70
N MET A 235 -25.06 -2.68 7.26
CA MET A 235 -26.42 -2.24 7.59
C MET A 235 -27.31 -2.14 6.34
N SER A 236 -26.78 -1.63 5.23
CA SER A 236 -27.50 -1.58 3.94
C SER A 236 -27.87 -2.97 3.44
N LYS A 237 -26.97 -3.96 3.54
CA LYS A 237 -27.26 -5.35 3.13
C LYS A 237 -28.25 -6.05 4.05
N ILE A 238 -28.22 -5.76 5.35
CA ILE A 238 -29.21 -6.29 6.32
C ILE A 238 -30.59 -5.67 6.08
N ALA A 239 -30.65 -4.35 5.81
CA ALA A 239 -31.88 -3.62 5.61
C ALA A 239 -32.51 -3.85 4.22
N ALA A 240 -31.73 -4.29 3.23
CA ALA A 240 -32.23 -4.57 1.89
C ALA A 240 -33.39 -5.58 1.96
N PRO A 241 -34.63 -5.17 1.63
CA PRO A 241 -35.79 -6.06 1.70
C PRO A 241 -35.49 -7.29 0.86
N LYS A 242 -35.83 -8.47 1.38
CA LYS A 242 -35.82 -9.71 0.58
C LYS A 242 -36.78 -9.46 -0.57
N THR A 243 -36.27 -9.08 -1.73
CA THR A 243 -37.04 -9.04 -2.96
C THR A 243 -37.43 -10.48 -3.25
N TYR A 244 -38.63 -10.85 -2.83
CA TYR A 244 -39.28 -12.06 -3.30
C TYR A 244 -39.52 -11.82 -4.78
N THR A 245 -38.73 -12.46 -5.63
CA THR A 245 -39.01 -12.53 -7.06
C THR A 245 -40.31 -13.33 -7.17
N ILE A 246 -41.44 -12.63 -7.25
CA ILE A 246 -42.71 -13.26 -7.59
C ILE A 246 -42.56 -13.65 -9.05
N ASP A 247 -42.37 -14.94 -9.29
CA ASP A 247 -42.29 -15.52 -10.62
C ASP A 247 -43.68 -15.37 -11.28
N GLN A 248 -43.89 -14.27 -12.00
CA GLN A 248 -45.16 -14.00 -12.71
C GLN A 248 -45.24 -14.72 -14.07
N SER A 249 -44.60 -15.88 -14.20
CA SER A 249 -44.73 -16.74 -15.37
C SER A 249 -45.96 -17.66 -15.25
N SER A 250 -47.15 -17.07 -15.25
CA SER A 250 -48.40 -17.83 -15.39
C SER A 250 -49.52 -16.99 -16.00
N THR A 251 -49.40 -16.70 -17.29
CA THR A 251 -50.58 -16.45 -18.13
C THR A 251 -50.61 -17.45 -19.27
N GLY A 252 -51.50 -18.43 -19.14
CA GLY A 252 -52.13 -19.11 -20.27
C GLY A 252 -51.43 -20.33 -20.83
N GLU A 253 -51.71 -21.51 -20.29
CA GLU A 253 -52.50 -22.54 -21.01
C GLU A 253 -52.78 -23.73 -20.09
N GLU A 254 -54.07 -24.04 -19.91
CA GLU A 254 -54.55 -25.24 -19.25
C GLU A 254 -54.13 -26.48 -20.04
N LYS A 255 -53.00 -27.09 -19.70
CA LYS A 255 -52.76 -28.52 -19.98
C LYS A 255 -52.20 -29.22 -18.77
N SER A 256 -53.13 -29.88 -18.08
CA SER A 256 -52.93 -30.94 -17.09
C SER A 256 -51.85 -31.93 -17.56
N THR A 257 -50.61 -31.71 -17.12
CA THR A 257 -49.57 -32.73 -17.15
C THR A 257 -48.92 -32.72 -15.78
N THR A 258 -49.03 -33.85 -15.08
CA THR A 258 -48.43 -34.13 -13.78
C THR A 258 -46.90 -33.98 -13.85
N GLN A 259 -46.42 -32.75 -13.70
CA GLN A 259 -45.00 -32.50 -13.47
C GLN A 259 -44.73 -32.59 -11.97
N LYS A 260 -44.06 -33.68 -11.60
CA LYS A 260 -43.36 -33.84 -10.33
C LYS A 260 -42.58 -32.57 -10.04
N ALA A 261 -42.96 -31.87 -8.98
CA ALA A 261 -42.17 -30.80 -8.39
C ALA A 261 -40.80 -31.38 -7.99
N SER A 262 -39.81 -31.17 -8.85
CA SER A 262 -38.41 -31.29 -8.47
C SER A 262 -38.08 -30.06 -7.67
N GLU A 263 -38.15 -30.18 -6.35
CA GLU A 263 -37.53 -29.28 -5.38
C GLU A 263 -36.00 -29.31 -5.56
N THR A 264 -35.52 -28.82 -6.70
CA THR A 264 -34.13 -28.40 -6.85
C THR A 264 -34.04 -27.01 -6.24
N GLY A 265 -34.23 -26.97 -4.90
CA GLY A 265 -34.00 -25.80 -4.07
C GLY A 265 -32.52 -25.44 -4.14
N SER A 266 -32.17 -24.56 -5.08
CA SER A 266 -30.87 -23.92 -5.10
C SER A 266 -30.76 -23.04 -3.86
N SER A 267 -30.16 -23.60 -2.81
CA SER A 267 -29.95 -23.02 -1.49
C SER A 267 -28.90 -21.89 -1.54
N SER A 268 -29.12 -20.87 -2.36
CA SER A 268 -28.28 -19.67 -2.43
C SER A 268 -28.39 -18.78 -1.18
N SER A 269 -29.14 -19.18 -0.15
CA SER A 269 -29.21 -18.46 1.12
C SER A 269 -27.96 -18.65 2.00
N SER A 270 -27.09 -19.62 1.72
CA SER A 270 -25.86 -19.82 2.50
C SER A 270 -24.78 -18.76 2.21
N SER A 271 -24.79 -18.11 1.04
CA SER A 271 -23.77 -17.12 0.66
C SER A 271 -24.00 -15.73 1.27
N LYS A 272 -25.25 -15.38 1.63
CA LYS A 272 -25.54 -14.08 2.28
C LYS A 272 -25.08 -14.03 3.73
N GLY A 273 -25.18 -15.16 4.45
CA GLY A 273 -24.67 -15.28 5.82
C GLY A 273 -23.17 -15.01 5.86
N THR A 274 -22.43 -15.63 4.94
CA THR A 274 -20.96 -15.49 4.89
C THR A 274 -20.52 -14.06 4.59
N GLU A 275 -21.18 -13.31 3.70
CA GLU A 275 -20.74 -11.94 3.39
C GLU A 275 -20.91 -10.97 4.57
N VAL A 276 -22.04 -11.03 5.28
CA VAL A 276 -22.28 -10.17 6.46
C VAL A 276 -21.34 -10.55 7.61
N GLU A 277 -21.14 -11.84 7.84
CA GLU A 277 -20.17 -12.35 8.82
C GLU A 277 -18.74 -11.90 8.50
N ASN A 278 -18.36 -11.91 7.22
CA ASN A 278 -17.06 -11.45 6.75
C ASN A 278 -16.83 -9.96 7.03
N MET A 279 -17.81 -9.10 6.68
CA MET A 279 -17.72 -7.67 6.94
C MET A 279 -17.61 -7.41 8.44
N GLN A 280 -18.42 -8.10 9.26
CA GLN A 280 -18.36 -7.99 10.72
C GLN A 280 -16.98 -8.39 11.27
N TRP A 281 -16.40 -9.49 10.78
CA TRP A 281 -15.07 -9.91 11.19
C TRP A 281 -13.98 -8.90 10.81
N ILE A 282 -14.03 -8.32 9.61
CA ILE A 282 -13.08 -7.28 9.19
C ILE A 282 -13.22 -6.03 10.07
N ILE A 283 -14.46 -5.60 10.34
CA ILE A 283 -14.76 -4.49 11.25
C ILE A 283 -14.10 -4.74 12.61
N GLU A 284 -14.19 -5.95 13.15
CA GLU A 284 -13.54 -6.31 14.42
C GLU A 284 -12.02 -6.24 14.34
N GLN A 285 -11.40 -6.63 13.21
CA GLN A 285 -9.96 -6.49 13.02
C GLN A 285 -9.53 -5.01 12.92
N LEU A 286 -10.29 -4.18 12.24
CA LEU A 286 -10.05 -2.74 12.13
C LEU A 286 -10.21 -2.05 13.50
N ASP A 287 -11.26 -2.36 14.24
CA ASP A 287 -11.52 -1.82 15.57
C ASP A 287 -10.45 -2.31 16.58
N LYS A 288 -9.99 -3.56 16.46
CA LYS A 288 -8.86 -4.09 17.23
C LYS A 288 -7.56 -3.35 16.91
N ALA A 289 -7.29 -3.08 15.64
CA ALA A 289 -6.11 -2.32 15.23
C ALA A 289 -6.15 -0.88 15.72
N GLN A 290 -7.32 -0.25 15.63
CA GLN A 290 -7.58 1.08 16.17
C GLN A 290 -7.31 1.15 17.68
N ALA A 291 -7.79 0.16 18.44
CA ALA A 291 -7.55 0.10 19.89
C ALA A 291 -6.05 -0.10 20.22
N LYS A 292 -5.33 -0.86 19.37
CA LYS A 292 -3.91 -1.14 19.58
C LYS A 292 -3.00 0.05 19.25
N LEU A 293 -3.39 0.90 18.30
CA LEU A 293 -2.66 2.14 18.02
C LEU A 293 -2.55 3.04 19.26
N GLY A 294 -3.47 2.94 20.21
CA GLY A 294 -3.42 3.66 21.50
C GLY A 294 -4.00 5.08 21.41
N ASP A 295 -3.42 6.00 22.19
CA ASP A 295 -3.91 7.38 22.25
C ASP A 295 -3.52 8.16 20.99
N VAL A 296 -4.52 8.53 20.21
CA VAL A 296 -4.34 9.28 18.95
C VAL A 296 -4.77 10.74 19.18
N PRO A 297 -4.01 11.73 18.68
CA PRO A 297 -4.44 13.13 18.74
C PRO A 297 -5.85 13.33 18.17
N ALA A 298 -6.67 14.16 18.81
CA ALA A 298 -8.03 14.43 18.32
C ALA A 298 -8.06 15.30 17.05
N GLN A 299 -6.99 16.06 16.80
CA GLN A 299 -6.83 16.94 15.66
C GLN A 299 -5.55 16.56 14.90
N PRO A 300 -5.50 16.78 13.57
CA PRO A 300 -4.29 16.52 12.81
C PRO A 300 -3.15 17.35 13.40
N PRO A 301 -2.06 16.71 13.84
CA PRO A 301 -0.92 17.43 14.38
C PRO A 301 -0.32 18.29 13.26
N SER A 302 0.21 19.46 13.64
CA SER A 302 0.96 20.28 12.69
C SER A 302 2.14 19.49 12.15
N LYS A 303 2.43 19.63 10.86
CA LYS A 303 3.60 19.01 10.25
C LYS A 303 4.85 19.34 11.08
N ILE A 304 5.58 18.30 11.48
CA ILE A 304 6.87 18.46 12.16
C ILE A 304 7.83 19.09 11.15
N PRO A 305 8.52 20.21 11.50
CA PRO A 305 9.51 20.78 10.62
C PRO A 305 10.62 19.77 10.38
N ASP A 306 11.19 19.80 9.17
CA ASP A 306 12.31 18.94 8.82
C ASP A 306 13.43 19.13 9.85
N PRO A 307 14.05 18.05 10.38
CA PRO A 307 14.96 18.13 11.51
C PRO A 307 16.23 18.91 11.18
N VAL A 308 16.58 18.98 9.90
CA VAL A 308 17.69 19.75 9.35
C VAL A 308 17.30 20.35 8.01
N PRO A 309 17.91 21.48 7.60
CA PRO A 309 17.79 21.96 6.23
C PRO A 309 18.27 20.93 5.22
N ASP A 310 17.62 20.91 4.05
CA ASP A 310 17.98 20.09 2.90
C ASP A 310 17.98 18.57 3.16
N CYS A 311 17.10 18.09 4.04
CA CYS A 311 16.79 16.67 4.11
C CYS A 311 15.47 16.32 3.41
N VAL A 312 15.40 15.09 2.94
CA VAL A 312 14.22 14.43 2.39
C VAL A 312 13.80 13.38 3.40
N GLU A 313 12.52 13.37 3.79
CA GLU A 313 11.98 12.28 4.61
C GLU A 313 11.81 11.02 3.76
N LEU A 314 12.44 9.91 4.15
CA LEU A 314 12.35 8.62 3.46
C LEU A 314 11.09 7.87 3.89
N PHE A 315 10.92 7.73 5.20
CA PHE A 315 9.73 7.18 5.86
C PHE A 315 9.66 7.79 7.27
N ALA A 316 8.55 7.59 7.98
CA ALA A 316 8.30 8.27 9.25
C ALA A 316 9.50 8.17 10.21
N SER A 317 9.98 9.32 10.66
CA SER A 317 11.14 9.48 11.54
C SER A 317 12.51 9.10 10.96
N VAL A 318 12.62 8.96 9.64
CA VAL A 318 13.89 8.70 8.92
C VAL A 318 14.02 9.64 7.74
N TRP A 319 15.14 10.35 7.66
CA TRP A 319 15.45 11.32 6.61
C TRP A 319 16.78 11.01 5.94
N LEU A 320 17.00 11.62 4.80
CA LEU A 320 18.23 11.56 4.02
C LEU A 320 18.66 12.98 3.65
N LEU A 321 19.92 13.34 3.87
CA LEU A 321 20.43 14.60 3.34
C LEU A 321 20.43 14.57 1.80
N LYS A 322 20.07 15.68 1.14
CA LYS A 322 20.03 15.77 -0.33
C LYS A 322 21.37 15.48 -1.03
N ASP A 323 22.48 15.60 -0.31
CA ASP A 323 23.82 15.23 -0.80
C ASP A 323 24.13 13.74 -0.66
N GLY A 324 23.26 12.96 -0.02
CA GLY A 324 23.41 11.52 0.24
C GLY A 324 24.44 11.18 1.31
N SER A 325 24.99 12.17 2.03
CA SER A 325 26.11 11.95 2.96
C SER A 325 25.71 11.31 4.28
N PHE A 326 24.48 11.56 4.74
CA PHE A 326 23.95 11.02 5.98
C PHE A 326 22.48 10.62 5.84
N ILE A 327 22.16 9.47 6.43
CA ILE A 327 20.82 9.09 6.85
C ILE A 327 20.61 9.67 8.26
N LEU A 328 19.46 10.28 8.51
CA LEU A 328 19.08 10.74 9.84
C LEU A 328 17.91 9.91 10.32
N TYR A 329 17.87 9.61 11.61
CA TYR A 329 16.68 9.03 12.21
C TYR A 329 16.44 9.57 13.61
N LYS A 330 15.17 9.64 14.01
CA LYS A 330 14.77 10.11 15.33
C LYS A 330 14.49 8.90 16.22
N GLN A 331 15.27 8.74 17.28
CA GLN A 331 15.13 7.69 18.27
C GLN A 331 13.83 7.86 19.07
N GLN A 332 13.38 6.81 19.76
CA GLN A 332 12.18 6.84 20.61
C GLN A 332 12.17 7.97 21.65
N ASP A 333 13.34 8.40 22.14
CA ASP A 333 13.50 9.50 23.10
C ASP A 333 13.43 10.89 22.45
N GLY A 334 13.25 10.93 21.13
CA GLY A 334 13.19 12.13 20.31
C GLY A 334 14.55 12.67 19.87
N SER A 335 15.67 12.05 20.29
CA SER A 335 17.00 12.47 19.85
C SER A 335 17.26 12.11 18.39
N LEU A 336 18.00 12.97 17.70
CA LEU A 336 18.36 12.79 16.29
C LEU A 336 19.74 12.09 16.19
N VAL A 337 19.83 11.08 15.33
CA VAL A 337 21.08 10.39 15.01
C VAL A 337 21.39 10.58 13.54
N TYR A 338 22.67 10.80 13.24
CA TYR A 338 23.22 10.79 11.89
C TYR A 338 23.98 9.48 11.68
N LEU A 339 23.72 8.82 10.56
CA LEU A 339 24.26 7.53 10.17
C LEU A 339 24.90 7.66 8.78
N ASN A 340 26.10 7.13 8.62
CA ASN A 340 26.76 6.94 7.34
C ASN A 340 27.53 5.60 7.35
N SER A 341 28.36 5.31 6.35
CA SER A 341 29.17 4.09 6.29
C SER A 341 30.30 3.99 7.33
N HIS A 342 30.55 5.05 8.11
CA HIS A 342 31.64 5.11 9.09
C HIS A 342 31.19 5.00 10.54
N GLY A 343 29.91 5.26 10.83
CA GLY A 343 29.44 5.25 12.21
C GLY A 343 28.11 5.94 12.46
N THR A 344 27.79 6.10 13.74
CA THR A 344 26.68 6.91 14.24
C THR A 344 27.20 8.18 14.92
N TYR A 345 26.48 9.28 14.75
CA TYR A 345 26.88 10.60 15.23
C TYR A 345 25.68 11.36 15.80
N SER A 346 25.91 12.29 16.74
CA SER A 346 24.87 13.19 17.26
C SER A 346 24.70 14.47 16.44
N ASP A 347 25.65 14.72 15.53
CA ASP A 347 25.65 15.83 14.58
C ASP A 347 26.15 15.33 13.21
N ARG A 348 26.39 16.22 12.25
CA ARG A 348 26.87 15.90 10.89
C ARG A 348 28.32 15.37 10.88
N GLY A 349 28.55 14.22 11.48
CA GLY A 349 29.82 13.48 11.45
C GLY A 349 30.92 13.95 12.41
N LYS A 350 30.66 14.92 13.30
CA LYS A 350 31.70 15.49 14.18
C LYS A 350 31.79 14.75 15.51
N THR A 351 30.65 14.47 16.12
CA THR A 351 30.57 13.86 17.45
C THR A 351 30.07 12.42 17.34
N ALA A 352 31.01 11.47 17.36
CA ALA A 352 30.70 10.05 17.32
C ALA A 352 29.88 9.64 18.54
N ARG A 353 28.87 8.78 18.35
CA ARG A 353 28.12 8.16 19.43
C ARG A 353 28.67 6.76 19.70
N SER A 354 28.61 6.32 20.96
CA SER A 354 28.92 4.93 21.35
C SER A 354 27.79 3.95 21.01
N VAL A 355 26.71 4.42 20.38
CA VAL A 355 25.58 3.57 20.01
C VAL A 355 26.05 2.62 18.91
N ALA A 356 25.86 1.31 19.15
CA ALA A 356 26.19 0.28 18.19
C ALA A 356 25.59 0.59 16.81
N TYR A 357 26.40 0.38 15.78
CA TYR A 357 25.96 0.55 14.41
C TYR A 357 24.84 -0.45 14.10
N PRO A 358 23.66 0.00 13.65
CA PRO A 358 22.54 -0.90 13.40
C PRO A 358 22.63 -1.47 11.97
N ASP A 359 23.54 -2.42 11.72
CA ASP A 359 23.82 -2.99 10.39
C ASP A 359 22.53 -3.44 9.66
N THR A 360 21.59 -4.05 10.39
CA THR A 360 20.32 -4.53 9.83
C THR A 360 19.37 -3.40 9.45
N PHE A 361 19.42 -2.26 10.15
CA PHE A 361 18.67 -1.07 9.78
C PHE A 361 19.27 -0.41 8.52
N GLU A 362 20.60 -0.35 8.41
CA GLU A 362 21.26 0.12 7.18
C GLU A 362 20.81 -0.70 5.96
N LEU A 363 20.78 -2.04 6.08
CA LEU A 363 20.27 -2.92 5.03
C LEU A 363 18.80 -2.64 4.68
N ALA A 364 17.94 -2.38 5.66
CA ALA A 364 16.54 -2.03 5.43
C ALA A 364 16.43 -0.70 4.66
N VAL A 365 17.20 0.32 5.06
CA VAL A 365 17.23 1.62 4.35
C VAL A 365 17.79 1.45 2.95
N TYR A 366 18.88 0.70 2.79
CA TYR A 366 19.48 0.41 1.49
C TYR A 366 18.49 -0.28 0.54
N GLY A 367 17.77 -1.30 1.01
CA GLY A 367 16.71 -1.96 0.25
C GLY A 367 15.57 -1.00 -0.14
N TYR A 368 15.19 -0.11 0.78
CA TYR A 368 14.20 0.94 0.50
C TYR A 368 14.68 1.90 -0.60
N LEU A 369 15.91 2.43 -0.49
CA LEU A 369 16.49 3.35 -1.47
C LEU A 369 16.61 2.70 -2.85
N LYS A 370 17.03 1.43 -2.94
CA LYS A 370 17.03 0.67 -4.19
C LYS A 370 15.64 0.58 -4.81
N THR A 371 14.64 0.27 -4.00
CA THR A 371 13.24 0.20 -4.44
C THR A 371 12.73 1.56 -4.92
N LEU A 372 13.11 2.65 -4.24
CA LEU A 372 12.78 4.01 -4.63
C LEU A 372 13.35 4.36 -6.02
N VAL A 373 14.64 4.10 -6.24
CA VAL A 373 15.32 4.38 -7.51
C VAL A 373 14.75 3.53 -8.65
N ASN A 374 14.54 2.23 -8.41
CA ASN A 374 14.08 1.30 -9.45
C ASN A 374 12.66 1.60 -9.91
N GLU A 375 11.79 2.02 -9.00
CA GLU A 375 10.38 2.25 -9.32
C GLU A 375 10.02 3.70 -9.62
N TYR A 376 11.00 4.61 -9.58
CA TYR A 376 10.79 6.02 -9.91
C TYR A 376 10.06 6.19 -11.24
N LYS A 377 10.58 5.60 -12.32
CA LYS A 377 10.01 5.75 -13.67
C LYS A 377 8.61 5.14 -13.80
N PRO A 378 8.36 3.88 -13.39
CA PRO A 378 7.01 3.33 -13.38
C PRO A 378 6.02 4.16 -12.57
N THR A 379 6.44 4.66 -11.41
CA THR A 379 5.58 5.43 -10.52
C THR A 379 5.23 6.79 -11.13
N VAL A 380 6.21 7.53 -11.68
CA VAL A 380 5.95 8.79 -12.37
C VAL A 380 5.05 8.60 -13.58
N SER A 381 5.32 7.59 -14.43
CA SER A 381 4.51 7.31 -15.63
C SER A 381 3.03 7.16 -15.28
N LYS A 382 2.77 6.45 -14.19
CA LYS A 382 1.43 6.14 -13.72
C LYS A 382 0.76 7.29 -12.98
N LEU A 383 1.52 8.06 -12.20
CA LEU A 383 1.00 9.31 -11.63
C LEU A 383 0.61 10.31 -12.73
N THR A 384 1.35 10.33 -13.84
CA THR A 384 0.98 11.12 -15.02
C THR A 384 -0.30 10.61 -15.68
N GLU A 385 -0.45 9.30 -15.85
CA GLU A 385 -1.70 8.69 -16.34
C GLU A 385 -2.89 9.02 -15.42
N ASP A 386 -2.75 8.79 -14.12
CA ASP A 386 -3.75 9.16 -13.10
C ASP A 386 -4.12 10.66 -13.15
N LYS A 387 -3.13 11.53 -13.42
CA LYS A 387 -3.35 12.96 -13.58
C LYS A 387 -4.21 13.24 -14.80
N GLU A 388 -3.87 12.67 -15.96
CA GLU A 388 -4.60 12.84 -17.22
C GLU A 388 -6.04 12.34 -17.09
N ASP A 389 -6.25 11.17 -16.48
CA ASP A 389 -7.57 10.60 -16.21
C ASP A 389 -8.41 11.49 -15.27
N THR A 390 -7.77 12.03 -14.23
CA THR A 390 -8.45 12.93 -13.28
C THR A 390 -8.79 14.27 -13.91
N GLU A 391 -7.91 14.83 -14.75
CA GLU A 391 -8.18 16.05 -15.53
C GLU A 391 -9.33 15.84 -16.51
N TRP A 392 -9.37 14.68 -17.18
CA TRP A 392 -10.47 14.30 -18.05
C TRP A 392 -11.79 14.18 -17.28
N ALA A 393 -11.80 13.47 -16.14
CA ALA A 393 -13.00 13.32 -15.32
C ALA A 393 -13.50 14.67 -14.77
N LEU A 394 -12.58 15.53 -14.33
CA LEU A 394 -12.90 16.88 -13.87
C LEU A 394 -13.52 17.73 -14.99
N SER A 395 -13.02 17.61 -16.23
CA SER A 395 -13.61 18.30 -17.38
C SER A 395 -15.07 17.87 -17.60
N LYS A 396 -15.36 16.57 -17.47
CA LYS A 396 -16.72 16.02 -17.61
C LYS A 396 -17.65 16.46 -16.48
N LEU A 397 -17.17 16.50 -15.24
CA LEU A 397 -17.96 17.02 -14.11
C LEU A 397 -18.31 18.50 -14.30
N LYS A 398 -17.39 19.31 -14.85
CA LYS A 398 -17.61 20.72 -15.14
C LYS A 398 -18.60 20.92 -16.29
N GLU A 399 -18.57 20.09 -17.33
CA GLU A 399 -19.58 20.07 -18.40
C GLU A 399 -20.99 19.78 -17.88
N ILE A 400 -21.14 18.87 -16.89
CA ILE A 400 -22.45 18.50 -16.31
C ILE A 400 -23.03 19.62 -15.41
N SER A 401 -22.21 20.59 -14.98
CA SER A 401 -22.65 21.66 -14.07
C SER A 401 -23.60 22.70 -14.69
N ASP A 402 -24.15 22.43 -15.87
CA ASP A 402 -25.12 23.30 -16.54
C ASP A 402 -26.37 23.53 -15.66
N PRO A 403 -26.85 24.78 -15.55
CA PRO A 403 -27.74 25.24 -14.48
C PRO A 403 -29.18 24.71 -14.55
N GLU A 404 -29.54 23.83 -15.49
CA GLU A 404 -30.89 23.29 -15.62
C GLU A 404 -31.21 22.16 -14.61
N VAL A 405 -30.23 21.67 -13.84
CA VAL A 405 -30.48 20.67 -12.80
C VAL A 405 -30.94 21.35 -11.51
N ASP A 406 -32.26 21.51 -11.38
CA ASP A 406 -33.00 22.20 -10.31
C ASP A 406 -33.02 21.45 -8.95
N GLN A 407 -31.95 20.72 -8.63
CA GLN A 407 -31.83 19.99 -7.36
C GLN A 407 -30.54 20.40 -6.64
N LEU A 408 -30.68 21.28 -5.64
CA LEU A 408 -29.60 21.74 -4.74
C LEU A 408 -28.69 20.59 -4.25
N GLU A 409 -29.25 19.41 -3.98
CA GLU A 409 -28.50 18.24 -3.52
C GLU A 409 -27.59 17.66 -4.61
N SER A 410 -28.03 17.65 -5.87
CA SER A 410 -27.20 17.20 -6.99
C SER A 410 -26.02 18.16 -7.23
N GLN A 411 -26.26 19.47 -7.13
CA GLN A 411 -25.22 20.49 -7.23
C GLN A 411 -24.21 20.38 -6.09
N ARG A 412 -24.68 20.14 -4.86
CA ARG A 412 -23.80 19.91 -3.69
C ARG A 412 -22.88 18.72 -3.91
N ARG A 413 -23.43 17.58 -4.34
CA ARG A 413 -22.64 16.36 -4.63
C ARG A 413 -21.64 16.58 -5.76
N LEU A 414 -22.04 17.30 -6.80
CA LEU A 414 -21.15 17.65 -7.91
C LEU A 414 -19.99 18.54 -7.45
N ALA A 415 -20.28 19.58 -6.66
CA ALA A 415 -19.27 20.46 -6.09
C ALA A 415 -18.29 19.70 -5.19
N GLU A 416 -18.79 18.76 -4.37
CA GLU A 416 -17.96 17.88 -3.56
C GLU A 416 -17.07 16.98 -4.42
N ALA A 417 -17.59 16.40 -5.50
CA ALA A 417 -16.83 15.57 -6.43
C ALA A 417 -15.73 16.36 -7.16
N VAL A 418 -16.03 17.59 -7.58
CA VAL A 418 -15.05 18.53 -8.16
C VAL A 418 -13.95 18.84 -7.16
N ALA A 419 -14.31 19.25 -5.94
CA ALA A 419 -13.34 19.59 -4.89
C ALA A 419 -12.47 18.39 -4.46
N ARG A 420 -12.98 17.16 -4.54
CA ARG A 420 -12.17 15.95 -4.35
C ARG A 420 -11.17 15.74 -5.49
N SER A 421 -11.63 15.86 -6.74
CA SER A 421 -10.78 15.68 -7.92
C SER A 421 -9.66 16.71 -7.99
N GLU A 422 -9.94 17.98 -7.67
CA GLU A 422 -8.94 19.04 -7.61
C GLU A 422 -7.89 18.80 -6.51
N ARG A 423 -8.31 18.31 -5.34
CA ARG A 423 -7.38 17.90 -4.27
C ARG A 423 -6.50 16.73 -4.70
N ARG A 424 -7.06 15.73 -5.39
CA ARG A 424 -6.29 14.60 -5.93
C ARG A 424 -5.22 15.08 -6.92
N LEU A 425 -5.57 15.99 -7.84
CA LEU A 425 -4.63 16.57 -8.80
C LEU A 425 -3.49 17.33 -8.10
N ASP A 426 -3.79 18.14 -7.08
CA ASP A 426 -2.77 18.86 -6.31
C ASP A 426 -1.79 17.90 -5.62
N VAL A 427 -2.28 16.79 -5.04
CA VAL A 427 -1.44 15.77 -4.43
C VAL A 427 -0.55 15.07 -5.45
N ILE A 428 -1.12 14.62 -6.57
CA ILE A 428 -0.37 13.95 -7.66
C ILE A 428 0.71 14.88 -8.20
N GLN A 429 0.37 16.13 -8.49
CA GLN A 429 1.30 17.12 -9.03
C GLN A 429 2.45 17.40 -8.06
N LYS A 430 2.16 17.54 -6.76
CA LYS A 430 3.20 17.72 -5.73
C LYS A 430 4.14 16.52 -5.68
N GLN A 431 3.63 15.29 -5.82
CA GLN A 431 4.48 14.10 -5.82
C GLN A 431 5.39 14.03 -7.02
N ILE A 432 4.86 14.25 -8.23
CA ILE A 432 5.66 14.28 -9.46
C ILE A 432 6.79 15.31 -9.35
N LEU A 433 6.53 16.47 -8.73
CA LEU A 433 7.53 17.53 -8.56
C LEU A 433 8.63 17.20 -7.55
N VAL A 434 8.34 16.44 -6.49
CA VAL A 434 9.31 16.16 -5.42
C VAL A 434 10.17 14.93 -5.74
N MET A 435 9.62 13.90 -6.38
CA MET A 435 10.30 12.62 -6.62
C MET A 435 11.70 12.70 -7.26
N PRO A 436 11.99 13.60 -8.23
CA PRO A 436 13.32 13.70 -8.83
C PRO A 436 14.44 14.00 -7.80
N ASP A 437 14.19 14.94 -6.88
CA ASP A 437 15.15 15.35 -5.85
C ASP A 437 15.49 14.20 -4.90
N GLU A 438 14.50 13.39 -4.57
CA GLU A 438 14.65 12.29 -3.62
C GLU A 438 15.35 11.10 -4.26
N VAL A 439 15.07 10.83 -5.53
CA VAL A 439 15.76 9.80 -6.30
C VAL A 439 17.21 10.20 -6.54
N ASP A 440 17.49 11.48 -6.75
CA ASP A 440 18.87 11.98 -6.80
C ASP A 440 19.59 11.81 -5.44
N ALA A 441 18.94 12.20 -4.34
CA ALA A 441 19.48 11.98 -2.99
C ALA A 441 19.72 10.48 -2.71
N ALA A 442 18.76 9.63 -3.06
CA ALA A 442 18.83 8.18 -2.88
C ALA A 442 19.97 7.55 -3.70
N LYS A 443 20.18 7.99 -4.95
CA LYS A 443 21.32 7.53 -5.76
C LYS A 443 22.65 7.90 -5.13
N LYS A 444 22.79 9.13 -4.60
CA LYS A 444 24.01 9.56 -3.91
C LYS A 444 24.25 8.75 -2.63
N ALA A 445 23.19 8.51 -1.87
CA ALA A 445 23.25 7.69 -0.66
C ALA A 445 23.66 6.25 -0.96
N LEU A 446 23.03 5.61 -1.96
CA LEU A 446 23.42 4.26 -2.41
C LEU A 446 24.90 4.21 -2.82
N ALA A 447 25.38 5.21 -3.57
CA ALA A 447 26.79 5.29 -3.95
C ALA A 447 27.76 5.53 -2.78
N ALA A 448 27.28 6.07 -1.65
CA ALA A 448 28.05 6.23 -0.42
C ALA A 448 28.08 4.92 0.38
N LEU A 449 26.97 4.19 0.44
CA LEU A 449 26.84 2.91 1.14
C LEU A 449 27.55 1.76 0.41
N ASP A 450 27.59 1.78 -0.93
CA ASP A 450 28.30 0.76 -1.73
C ASP A 450 29.85 0.83 -1.60
N LYS A 451 30.38 1.88 -0.95
CA LYS A 451 31.84 2.07 -0.74
C LYS A 451 32.34 1.56 0.60
N SER A 452 31.45 1.25 1.54
CA SER A 452 31.75 0.54 2.80
C SER A 452 31.95 -0.94 2.55
#